data_AF-A0A535ZJA8-F1
#
_entry.id   AF-A0A535ZJA8-F1
#
_cell.length_a   1.000
_cell.length_b   1.000
_cell.length_c   1.000
_cell.angle_alpha   90.00
_cell.angle_beta   90.00
_cell.angle_gamma   90.00
#
_symmetry.space_group_name_H-M   'P 1'
#
loop_
_entity.id
_entity.type
_entity.pdbx_description
1 polymer ?
#
loop_
_entity_poly.entity_id
_entity_poly.type
_entity_poly.pdbx_seq_one_letter_code
_entity_poly.pdbx_strand_id
1 'polypeptide(L)'
;MTDRRSPLRCSFCGKKESHVRKIVAGPAVYICNECVYLCLEMLNQDQVATNTPKAERISALKAEIHHLHGLLRLESRLVTDLRNETERLRAKPKARPIRRS
;
A
#
# COMPACT_ATOMS: atom_id res chain seq x y z
N MET A 1 24.36 -50.99 1.45
CA MET A 1 23.12 -51.12 2.25
C MET A 1 23.07 -49.92 3.17
N THR A 2 22.25 -48.91 2.86
CA THR A 2 22.10 -47.74 3.74
C THR A 2 21.44 -48.19 5.04
N ASP A 3 22.08 -47.83 6.15
CA ASP A 3 21.70 -48.16 7.51
C ASP A 3 20.22 -47.83 7.80
N ARG A 4 19.41 -48.87 8.04
CA ARG A 4 17.95 -48.77 8.26
C ARG A 4 17.56 -48.27 9.65
N ARG A 5 18.30 -47.34 10.28
CA ARG A 5 17.96 -46.87 11.64
C ARG A 5 18.44 -45.48 12.03
N SER A 6 18.98 -44.67 11.12
CA SER A 6 19.19 -43.26 11.42
C SER A 6 17.83 -42.51 11.42
N PRO A 7 17.44 -41.85 12.53
CA PRO A 7 16.15 -41.16 12.59
C PRO A 7 16.15 -39.99 11.60
N LEU A 8 15.13 -39.94 10.73
CA LEU A 8 14.93 -38.81 9.81
C LEU A 8 14.78 -37.51 10.61
N ARG A 9 15.43 -36.45 10.13
CA ARG A 9 15.44 -35.13 10.77
C ARG A 9 15.05 -34.06 9.78
N CYS A 10 14.28 -33.08 10.26
CA CYS A 10 13.99 -31.88 9.50
C CYS A 10 15.29 -31.09 9.24
N SER A 11 15.55 -30.74 7.99
CA SER A 11 16.71 -29.92 7.58
C SER A 11 16.66 -28.48 8.11
N PHE A 12 15.47 -27.99 8.48
CA PHE A 12 15.26 -26.61 8.92
C PHE A 12 15.35 -26.46 10.44
N CYS A 13 14.70 -27.34 11.21
CA CYS A 13 14.65 -27.25 12.67
C CYS A 13 15.43 -28.35 13.41
N GLY A 14 15.99 -29.34 12.70
CA GLY A 14 16.79 -30.43 13.28
C GLY A 14 16.00 -31.48 14.08
N LYS A 15 14.68 -31.27 14.29
CA LYS A 15 13.80 -32.19 15.01
C LYS A 15 13.73 -33.54 14.30
N LYS A 16 13.76 -34.62 15.10
CA LYS A 16 13.53 -36.00 14.61
C LYS A 16 12.07 -36.21 14.25
N GLU A 17 11.80 -37.19 13.38
CA GLU A 17 10.44 -37.63 13.01
C GLU A 17 9.53 -37.87 14.22
N SER A 18 10.06 -38.44 15.32
CA SER A 18 9.28 -38.69 16.55
C SER A 18 8.78 -37.42 17.27
N HIS A 19 9.36 -36.25 17.00
CA HIS A 19 9.01 -34.98 17.64
C HIS A 19 8.07 -34.12 16.80
N VAL A 20 7.69 -34.57 15.60
CA VAL A 20 6.85 -33.81 14.67
C VAL A 20 5.77 -34.72 14.12
N ARG A 21 4.64 -34.16 13.69
CA ARG A 21 3.52 -34.98 13.19
C ARG A 21 3.83 -35.62 11.84
N LYS A 22 4.58 -34.92 10.98
CA LYS A 22 4.91 -35.38 9.64
C LYS A 22 6.21 -34.75 9.16
N ILE A 23 7.03 -35.55 8.47
CA ILE A 23 8.17 -35.08 7.68
C ILE A 23 7.92 -35.44 6.21
N VAL A 24 8.15 -34.48 5.32
CA VAL A 24 8.17 -34.67 3.87
C VAL A 24 9.62 -34.80 3.42
N ALA A 25 9.94 -35.88 2.70
CA ALA A 25 11.28 -36.16 2.17
C ALA A 25 11.36 -35.81 0.68
N GLY A 26 12.31 -34.94 0.32
CA GLY A 26 12.76 -34.72 -1.05
C GLY A 26 14.12 -35.39 -1.32
N PRO A 27 14.65 -35.31 -2.55
CA PRO A 27 15.91 -35.96 -2.93
C PRO A 27 17.14 -35.58 -2.08
N ALA A 28 17.15 -34.39 -1.47
CA ALA A 28 18.27 -33.89 -0.65
C ALA A 28 17.84 -33.09 0.58
N VAL A 29 16.54 -32.97 0.85
CA VAL A 29 16.01 -32.07 1.90
C VAL A 29 14.79 -32.68 2.56
N TYR A 30 14.63 -32.42 3.86
CA TYR A 30 13.51 -32.90 4.66
C TYR A 30 12.87 -31.71 5.37
N ILE A 31 11.54 -31.60 5.31
CA ILE A 31 10.81 -30.53 5.99
C ILE A 31 9.67 -31.09 6.83
N CYS A 32 9.52 -30.60 8.06
CA CYS A 32 8.40 -30.99 8.92
C CYS A 32 7.19 -30.07 8.75
N ASN A 33 6.02 -30.52 9.20
CA ASN A 33 4.77 -29.77 9.13
C ASN A 33 4.87 -28.37 9.78
N GLU A 34 5.56 -28.24 10.91
CA GLU A 34 5.72 -26.95 11.61
C GLU A 34 6.52 -25.94 10.78
N CYS A 35 7.63 -26.38 10.18
CA CYS A 35 8.44 -25.52 9.32
C CYS A 35 7.66 -25.08 8.07
N VAL A 36 6.82 -25.96 7.50
CA VAL A 36 5.93 -25.57 6.37
C VAL A 36 4.97 -24.45 6.80
N TYR A 37 4.33 -24.56 7.96
CA TYR A 37 3.42 -23.53 8.45
C TYR A 37 4.14 -22.21 8.71
N LEU A 38 5.30 -22.24 9.35
CA LEU A 38 6.08 -21.04 9.62
C LEU A 38 6.52 -20.36 8.31
N CYS A 39 6.98 -21.13 7.33
CA CYS A 39 7.30 -20.59 6.01
C CYS A 39 6.07 -19.98 5.33
N LEU A 40 4.90 -20.63 5.39
CA LEU A 40 3.66 -20.10 4.83
C LEU A 40 3.23 -18.81 5.52
N GLU A 41 3.38 -18.71 6.85
CA GLU A 41 3.05 -17.50 7.60
C GLU A 41 3.92 -16.32 7.16
N MET A 42 5.24 -16.51 7.07
CA MET A 42 6.18 -15.49 6.61
C MET A 42 5.87 -15.06 5.16
N LEU A 43 5.59 -16.03 4.27
CA LEU A 43 5.23 -15.73 2.87
C LEU A 43 3.90 -14.99 2.76
N ASN A 44 2.93 -15.31 3.63
CA ASN A 44 1.62 -14.68 3.60
C ASN A 44 1.62 -13.28 4.21
N GLN A 45 2.54 -12.94 5.11
CA GLN A 45 2.71 -11.57 5.61
C GLN A 45 3.00 -10.59 4.46
N ASP A 46 3.77 -11.02 3.45
CA ASP A 46 4.01 -10.22 2.24
C ASP A 46 2.78 -10.12 1.32
N GLN A 47 1.91 -11.13 1.35
CA GLN A 47 0.73 -11.24 0.48
C GLN A 47 -0.46 -10.38 0.95
N VAL A 48 -0.56 -10.03 2.23
CA VAL A 48 -1.65 -9.15 2.73
C VAL A 48 -1.52 -7.74 2.15
N ALA A 49 -0.31 -7.29 1.82
CA ALA A 49 -0.09 -6.02 1.11
C ALA A 49 -0.53 -6.08 -0.37
N THR A 50 -0.74 -7.27 -0.94
CA THR A 50 -1.01 -7.45 -2.38
C THR A 50 -2.35 -8.12 -2.72
N ASN A 51 -3.02 -8.77 -1.76
CA ASN A 51 -4.26 -9.53 -1.98
C ASN A 51 -5.56 -8.75 -1.80
N THR A 52 -5.51 -7.44 -1.60
CA THR A 52 -6.70 -6.61 -1.83
C THR A 52 -7.12 -6.77 -3.29
N PRO A 53 -8.37 -7.17 -3.60
CA PRO A 53 -8.79 -7.36 -4.97
C PRO A 53 -8.52 -6.09 -5.77
N LYS A 54 -7.98 -6.25 -7.00
CA LYS A 54 -7.60 -5.12 -7.86
C LYS A 54 -8.71 -4.08 -8.00
N ALA A 55 -9.97 -4.53 -7.97
CA ALA A 55 -11.16 -3.69 -8.00
C ALA A 55 -11.27 -2.74 -6.79
N GLU A 56 -10.90 -3.19 -5.60
CA GLU A 56 -10.98 -2.42 -4.34
C GLU A 56 -9.85 -1.40 -4.24
N ARG A 57 -8.66 -1.72 -4.75
CA ARG A 57 -7.58 -0.72 -4.91
C ARG A 57 -7.97 0.37 -5.90
N ILE A 58 -8.61 -0.01 -7.00
CA ILE A 58 -9.10 0.93 -8.03
C ILE A 58 -10.23 1.80 -7.47
N SER A 59 -11.14 1.27 -6.66
CA SER A 59 -12.20 2.08 -6.05
C SER A 59 -11.66 3.09 -5.05
N ALA A 60 -10.67 2.70 -4.23
CA ALA A 60 -9.98 3.61 -3.31
C ALA A 60 -9.27 4.75 -4.07
N LEU A 61 -8.51 4.44 -5.13
CA LEU A 61 -7.87 5.47 -5.95
C LEU A 61 -8.89 6.41 -6.62
N LYS A 62 -10.03 5.87 -7.09
CA LYS A 62 -11.09 6.67 -7.72
C LYS A 62 -11.71 7.67 -6.75
N ALA A 63 -11.90 7.29 -5.49
CA ALA A 63 -12.42 8.18 -4.46
C ALA A 63 -11.47 9.36 -4.20
N GLU A 64 -10.16 9.09 -4.12
CA GLU A 64 -9.12 10.11 -3.92
C GLU A 64 -9.07 11.11 -5.09
N ILE A 65 -9.06 10.59 -6.33
CA ILE A 65 -9.08 11.43 -7.54
C ILE A 65 -10.33 12.32 -7.58
N HIS A 66 -11.49 11.80 -7.18
CA HIS A 66 -12.73 12.58 -7.12
C HIS A 66 -12.63 13.73 -6.11
N HIS A 67 -12.02 13.51 -4.95
CA HIS A 67 -11.81 14.56 -3.95
C HIS A 67 -10.88 15.66 -4.48
N LEU A 68 -9.73 15.26 -5.06
CA LEU A 68 -8.77 16.19 -5.64
C LEU A 68 -9.36 17.02 -6.79
N HIS A 69 -10.17 16.42 -7.67
CA HIS A 69 -10.92 17.15 -8.70
C HIS A 69 -11.88 18.19 -8.10
N GLY A 70 -12.49 17.87 -6.95
CA GLY A 70 -13.32 18.81 -6.19
C GLY A 70 -12.52 20.01 -5.69
N LEU A 71 -11.34 19.79 -5.12
CA LEU A 71 -10.44 20.84 -4.64
C LEU A 71 -9.95 21.73 -5.80
N LEU A 72 -9.52 21.13 -6.91
CA LEU A 72 -9.05 21.87 -8.09
C LEU A 72 -10.15 22.76 -8.72
N ARG A 73 -11.41 22.34 -8.64
CA ARG A 73 -12.57 23.15 -9.08
C ARG A 73 -12.74 24.42 -8.23
N LEU A 74 -12.50 24.32 -6.92
CA LEU A 74 -12.60 25.47 -6.02
C LEU A 74 -11.41 26.42 -6.23
N GLU A 75 -10.20 25.89 -6.43
CA GLU A 75 -9.02 26.69 -6.76
C GLU A 75 -9.24 27.50 -8.03
N SER A 76 -9.70 26.86 -9.11
CA SER A 76 -9.99 27.55 -10.38
C SER A 76 -11.01 28.68 -10.22
N ARG A 77 -12.03 28.47 -9.39
CA ARG A 77 -13.07 29.46 -9.13
C ARG A 77 -12.55 30.65 -8.32
N LEU A 78 -11.84 30.37 -7.23
CA LEU A 78 -11.20 31.39 -6.40
C LEU A 78 -10.21 32.24 -7.20
N VAL A 79 -9.38 31.60 -8.03
CA VAL A 79 -8.42 32.30 -8.90
C VAL A 79 -9.15 33.23 -9.86
N THR A 80 -10.24 32.78 -10.47
CA THR A 80 -11.04 33.60 -11.39
C THR A 80 -11.68 34.77 -10.66
N ASP A 81 -12.25 34.53 -9.49
CA ASP A 81 -12.91 35.56 -8.67
C ASP A 81 -11.90 36.64 -8.21
N LEU A 82 -10.74 36.22 -7.70
CA LEU A 82 -9.66 37.13 -7.34
C LEU A 82 -9.16 37.94 -8.54
N ARG A 83 -8.95 37.28 -9.69
CA ARG A 83 -8.53 37.95 -10.92
C ARG A 83 -9.53 39.02 -11.34
N ASN A 84 -10.81 38.68 -11.35
CA ASN A 84 -11.89 39.63 -11.68
C ASN A 84 -11.91 40.83 -10.72
N GLU A 85 -11.73 40.60 -9.42
CA GLU A 85 -11.71 41.68 -8.43
C GLU A 85 -10.47 42.58 -8.58
N THR A 86 -9.29 42.01 -8.87
CA THR A 86 -8.09 42.80 -9.14
C THR A 86 -8.24 43.69 -10.37
N GLU A 87 -8.88 43.20 -11.44
CA GLU A 87 -9.18 43.99 -12.63
C GLU A 87 -10.18 45.11 -12.33
N ARG A 88 -11.22 44.84 -11.53
CA ARG A 88 -12.16 45.87 -11.05
C ARG A 88 -11.48 46.98 -10.26
N LEU A 89 -10.57 46.62 -9.36
CA LEU A 89 -9.82 47.60 -8.56
C LEU A 89 -8.83 48.41 -9.42
N ARG A 90 -8.23 47.80 -10.45
CA ARG A 90 -7.39 48.51 -11.44
C ARG A 90 -8.19 49.45 -12.33
N ALA A 91 -9.41 49.07 -12.69
CA ALA A 91 -10.30 49.88 -13.53
C ALA A 91 -10.92 51.07 -12.79
N LYS A 92 -10.88 51.10 -11.44
CA LYS A 92 -11.35 52.24 -10.65
C LYS A 92 -10.42 53.45 -10.88
N PRO A 93 -10.91 54.56 -11.47
CA PRO A 93 -10.06 55.72 -11.71
C PRO A 93 -9.59 56.31 -10.38
N LYS A 94 -8.31 56.71 -10.30
CA LYS A 94 -7.74 57.38 -9.12
C LYS A 94 -8.57 58.62 -8.79
N ALA A 95 -9.01 58.74 -7.54
CA ALA A 95 -9.81 59.86 -7.04
C ALA A 95 -9.16 61.21 -7.40
N ARG A 96 -9.98 62.13 -7.92
CA ARG A 96 -9.61 63.49 -8.32
C ARG A 96 -9.10 64.27 -7.10
N PRO A 97 -8.02 65.08 -7.19
CA PRO A 97 -7.51 65.78 -6.02
C PRO A 97 -8.52 66.84 -5.56
N ILE A 98 -8.76 66.88 -4.25
CA ILE A 98 -9.58 67.90 -3.59
C ILE A 98 -8.81 69.22 -3.70
N ARG A 99 -9.29 70.15 -4.55
CA ARG A 99 -8.79 71.53 -4.56
C ARG A 99 -9.25 72.19 -3.27
N ARG A 100 -8.29 72.58 -2.41
CA ARG A 100 -8.55 73.47 -1.28
C ARG A 100 -8.20 74.91 -1.71
N SER A 101 -9.12 75.81 -1.36
CA SER A 101 -9.15 77.25 -1.64
C SER A 101 -7.98 78.01 -1.04
#